data_AF-A0A317ZK75-F1
#
_entry.id   AF-A0A317ZK75-F1
#
_cell.length_a   1.000
_cell.length_b   1.000
_cell.length_c   1.000
_cell.angle_alpha   90.00
_cell.angle_beta   90.00
_cell.angle_gamma   90.00
#
_symmetry.space_group_name_H-M   'P 1'
#
loop_
_entity.id
_entity.type
_entity.pdbx_description
1 polymer ?
#
loop_
_entity_poly.entity_id
_entity_poly.type
_entity_poly.pdbx_seq_one_letter_code
_entity_poly.pdbx_strand_id
1 'polypeptide(L)'
;MPKKGKTVVVQLPDREEAICQRFREIRKYKQWTQTEFAKELGISRDRVASYEYARAPVKYYLGMIACMRADVSPRWLADGSQPMFGYYDSPDEPKEERYAHLPFSQVYDKFLSATFSDTSEDAIRSLLSQTDLRNAAHLLAESWANVLENLGADDAEDLLLDFAVHAASMIGCYQSDKQIYKSWKAEYEKLLSSQQEQSDIQI
;
A
#
# COMPACT_ATOMS: atom_id res chain seq x y z
N MET A 1 36.58 15.98 40.17
CA MET A 1 35.40 16.01 39.27
C MET A 1 35.65 15.07 38.09
N PRO A 2 34.86 14.01 37.88
CA PRO A 2 35.02 13.16 36.70
C PRO A 2 34.52 13.92 35.45
N LYS A 3 35.36 14.00 34.43
CA LYS A 3 35.02 14.61 33.13
C LYS A 3 34.04 13.67 32.42
N LYS A 4 32.82 14.16 32.11
CA LYS A 4 31.86 13.44 31.26
C LYS A 4 32.53 13.13 29.92
N GLY A 5 32.71 11.84 29.62
CA GLY A 5 33.19 11.39 28.32
C GLY A 5 32.22 11.83 27.21
N LYS A 6 32.77 12.24 26.06
CA LYS A 6 31.98 12.48 24.84
C LYS A 6 31.24 11.19 24.49
N THR A 7 29.91 11.19 24.60
CA THR A 7 29.08 10.12 24.06
C THR A 7 29.23 10.14 22.55
N VAL A 8 29.91 9.14 21.99
CA VAL A 8 29.90 8.89 20.55
C VAL A 8 28.49 8.45 20.20
N VAL A 9 27.74 9.31 19.52
CA VAL A 9 26.42 8.95 18.99
C VAL A 9 26.70 8.01 17.82
N VAL A 10 26.53 6.71 18.03
CA VAL A 10 26.58 5.73 16.94
C VAL A 10 25.34 5.96 16.09
N GLN A 11 25.54 6.54 14.91
CA GLN A 11 24.47 6.76 13.95
C GLN A 11 24.06 5.43 13.32
N LEU A 12 22.75 5.24 13.13
CA LEU A 12 22.21 4.08 12.42
C LEU A 12 22.69 4.10 10.96
N PRO A 13 22.91 2.95 10.31
CA PRO A 13 23.19 2.92 8.87
C PRO A 13 22.06 3.59 8.08
N ASP A 14 22.38 4.28 6.99
CA ASP A 14 21.43 5.06 6.16
C ASP A 14 20.17 4.27 5.77
N ARG A 15 20.34 2.97 5.45
CA ARG A 15 19.22 2.09 5.10
C ARG A 15 18.25 1.89 6.26
N GLU A 16 18.76 1.68 7.47
CA GLU A 16 17.91 1.51 8.66
C GLU A 16 17.20 2.82 8.99
N GLU A 17 17.88 3.96 8.83
CA GLU A 17 17.26 5.27 8.99
C GLU A 17 16.10 5.46 7.99
N ALA A 18 16.28 5.08 6.73
CA ALA A 18 15.22 5.15 5.72
C ALA A 18 14.03 4.22 6.04
N ILE A 19 14.28 3.02 6.55
CA ILE A 19 13.21 2.11 7.02
C ILE A 19 12.46 2.72 8.21
N CYS A 20 13.18 3.31 9.17
CA CYS A 20 12.58 4.03 10.29
C CYS A 20 11.68 5.20 9.84
N GLN A 21 12.09 5.93 8.80
CA GLN A 21 11.28 7.01 8.21
C GLN A 21 10.01 6.45 7.56
N ARG A 22 10.10 5.39 6.76
CA ARG A 22 8.92 4.73 6.17
C ARG A 22 8.00 4.12 7.21
N PHE A 23 8.53 3.57 8.30
CA PHE A 23 7.75 3.10 9.43
C PHE A 23 6.89 4.22 10.06
N ARG A 24 7.45 5.43 10.14
CA ARG A 24 6.71 6.64 10.55
C ARG A 24 5.65 7.04 9.52
N GLU A 25 5.93 6.88 8.23
CA GLU A 25 4.99 7.19 7.15
C GLU A 25 3.78 6.26 7.16
N ILE A 26 3.96 4.96 7.43
CA ILE A 26 2.85 4.02 7.62
C ILE A 26 1.84 4.57 8.64
N ARG A 27 2.35 5.00 9.80
CA ARG A 27 1.52 5.58 10.85
C ARG A 27 0.79 6.83 10.38
N LYS A 28 1.50 7.77 9.77
CA LYS A 28 0.93 9.03 9.29
C LYS A 28 -0.15 8.80 8.24
N TYR A 29 0.07 7.84 7.34
CA TYR A 29 -0.90 7.46 6.31
C TYR A 29 -2.22 6.98 6.93
N LYS A 30 -2.15 6.10 7.94
CA LYS A 30 -3.34 5.65 8.69
C LYS A 30 -3.88 6.69 9.68
N GLN A 31 -3.27 7.87 9.73
CA GLN A 31 -3.62 8.97 10.64
C GLN A 31 -3.58 8.57 12.12
N TRP A 32 -2.79 7.56 12.47
CA TRP A 32 -2.64 7.14 13.86
C TRP A 32 -1.69 8.08 14.62
N THR A 33 -2.04 8.37 15.87
CA THR A 33 -1.09 8.90 16.85
C THR A 33 -0.02 7.86 17.17
N GLN A 34 1.12 8.28 17.74
CA GLN A 34 2.16 7.33 18.18
C GLN A 34 1.61 6.34 19.23
N THR A 35 0.64 6.76 20.05
CA THR A 35 0.02 5.91 21.07
C THR A 35 -0.88 4.84 20.44
N GLU A 36 -1.71 5.20 19.45
CA GLU A 36 -2.54 4.25 18.72
C GLU A 36 -1.68 3.26 17.94
N PHE A 37 -0.64 3.74 17.26
CA PHE A 37 0.26 2.85 16.53
C PHE A 37 1.00 1.90 17.47
N ALA A 38 1.45 2.38 18.63
CA ALA A 38 2.04 1.53 19.65
C ALA A 38 1.08 0.44 20.16
N LYS A 39 -0.22 0.76 20.28
CA LYS A 39 -1.27 -0.20 20.63
C LYS A 39 -1.45 -1.27 19.55
N GLU A 40 -1.51 -0.88 18.27
CA GLU A 40 -1.59 -1.82 17.15
C GLU A 40 -0.39 -2.78 17.08
N LEU A 41 0.79 -2.29 17.50
CA LEU A 41 2.04 -3.06 17.52
C LEU A 41 2.28 -3.83 18.83
N GLY A 42 1.46 -3.63 19.87
CA GLY A 42 1.66 -4.26 21.18
C GLY A 42 2.92 -3.81 21.93
N ILE A 43 3.38 -2.56 21.72
CA ILE A 43 4.58 -2.00 22.37
C ILE A 43 4.28 -0.64 23.05
N SER A 44 5.27 -0.07 23.73
CA SER A 44 5.13 1.26 24.31
C SER A 44 5.28 2.37 23.27
N ARG A 45 4.64 3.52 23.50
CA ARG A 45 4.79 4.72 22.67
C ARG A 45 6.26 5.16 22.54
N ASP A 46 7.04 5.05 23.61
CA ASP A 46 8.44 5.45 23.59
C ASP A 46 9.31 4.52 22.73
N ARG A 47 8.94 3.23 22.62
CA ARG A 47 9.56 2.33 21.64
C ARG A 47 9.23 2.75 20.21
N VAL A 48 7.98 3.09 19.91
CA VAL A 48 7.61 3.65 18.59
C VAL A 48 8.44 4.90 18.30
N ALA A 49 8.52 5.85 19.24
CA ALA A 49 9.33 7.05 19.08
C ALA A 49 10.82 6.73 18.84
N SER A 50 11.37 5.74 19.54
CA SER A 50 12.76 5.30 19.33
C SER A 50 13.01 4.86 17.89
N TYR A 51 12.07 4.13 17.28
CA TYR A 51 12.16 3.74 15.87
C TYR A 51 11.94 4.93 14.94
N GLU A 52 10.91 5.75 15.15
CA GLU A 52 10.62 6.90 14.28
C GLU A 52 11.71 7.98 14.27
N TYR A 53 12.50 8.05 15.35
CA TYR A 53 13.68 8.94 15.45
C TYR A 53 15.00 8.23 15.11
N ALA A 54 14.95 7.06 14.47
CA ALA A 54 16.12 6.27 14.04
C ALA A 54 17.15 6.01 15.15
N ARG A 55 16.69 5.87 16.40
CA ARG A 55 17.56 5.53 17.56
C ARG A 55 17.81 4.03 17.67
N ALA A 56 17.01 3.22 16.97
CA ALA A 56 17.14 1.77 16.87
C ALA A 56 16.55 1.32 15.52
N PRO A 57 17.06 0.22 14.92
CA PRO A 57 16.48 -0.32 13.70
C PRO A 57 15.12 -0.95 13.98
N VAL A 58 14.20 -0.87 13.01
CA VAL A 58 12.89 -1.52 13.13
C VAL A 58 13.11 -3.03 13.17
N LYS A 59 12.54 -3.69 14.19
CA LYS A 59 12.62 -5.15 14.32
C LYS A 59 11.69 -5.82 13.32
N TYR A 60 12.12 -6.97 12.81
CA TYR A 60 11.40 -7.73 11.80
C TYR A 60 9.92 -7.95 12.13
N TYR A 61 9.63 -8.52 13.30
CA TYR A 61 8.25 -8.79 13.73
C TYR A 61 7.39 -7.52 13.79
N LEU A 62 7.96 -6.40 14.24
CA LEU A 62 7.24 -5.12 14.30
C LEU A 62 7.01 -4.53 12.90
N GLY A 63 7.96 -4.68 11.99
CA GLY A 63 7.80 -4.30 10.59
C GLY A 63 6.66 -5.07 9.92
N MET A 64 6.63 -6.39 10.10
CA MET A 64 5.57 -7.25 9.54
C MET A 64 4.19 -6.94 10.13
N ILE A 65 4.06 -6.75 11.46
CA ILE A 65 2.78 -6.34 12.04
C ILE A 65 2.33 -4.99 11.49
N ALA A 66 3.24 -4.01 11.39
CA ALA A 66 2.91 -2.70 10.84
C ALA A 66 2.39 -2.81 9.41
N CYS A 67 3.08 -3.58 8.57
CA CYS A 67 2.69 -3.88 7.20
C CYS A 67 1.30 -4.54 7.14
N MET A 68 1.07 -5.59 7.92
CA MET A 68 -0.22 -6.29 7.97
C MET A 68 -1.36 -5.38 8.45
N ARG A 69 -1.17 -4.65 9.57
CA ARG A 69 -2.22 -3.79 10.17
C ARG A 69 -2.55 -2.58 9.31
N ALA A 70 -1.58 -2.09 8.56
CA ALA A 70 -1.76 -0.93 7.71
C ALA A 70 -2.01 -1.28 6.23
N ASP A 71 -2.06 -2.56 5.87
CA ASP A 71 -2.13 -3.02 4.48
C ASP A 71 -1.02 -2.39 3.60
N VAL A 72 0.22 -2.47 4.08
CA VAL A 72 1.42 -1.91 3.45
C VAL A 72 2.35 -3.03 2.97
N SER A 73 2.89 -2.86 1.77
CA SER A 73 3.86 -3.77 1.17
C SER A 73 5.16 -3.86 1.98
N PRO A 74 5.60 -5.07 2.37
CA PRO A 74 6.91 -5.26 3.01
C PRO A 74 8.09 -4.80 2.13
N ARG A 75 7.95 -4.90 0.80
CA ARG A 75 8.94 -4.37 -0.17
C ARG A 75 9.06 -2.86 -0.05
N TRP A 76 7.92 -2.16 -0.06
CA TRP A 76 7.91 -0.71 0.12
C TRP A 76 8.54 -0.31 1.45
N LEU A 77 8.26 -1.02 2.55
CA LEU A 77 8.92 -0.74 3.84
C LEU A 77 10.45 -0.96 3.75
N ALA A 78 10.91 -2.00 3.05
CA ALA A 78 12.32 -2.36 2.94
C ALA A 78 13.14 -1.36 2.13
N ASP A 79 12.64 -0.92 0.98
CA ASP A 79 13.42 -0.13 0.01
C ASP A 79 12.69 1.09 -0.57
N GLY A 80 11.38 1.25 -0.32
CA GLY A 80 10.57 2.34 -0.85
C GLY A 80 10.00 2.11 -2.26
N SER A 81 10.19 0.92 -2.82
CA SER A 81 9.61 0.56 -4.13
C SER A 81 8.09 0.57 -4.09
N GLN A 82 7.48 1.09 -5.14
CA GLN A 82 6.03 1.05 -5.30
C GLN A 82 5.55 -0.37 -5.68
N PRO A 83 4.27 -0.71 -5.39
CA PRO A 83 3.28 0.09 -4.67
C PRO A 83 3.50 0.09 -3.15
N MET A 84 3.12 1.17 -2.47
CA MET A 84 3.11 1.25 -1.00
C MET A 84 2.12 0.27 -0.36
N PHE A 85 0.97 0.04 -0.99
CA PHE A 85 -0.12 -0.78 -0.46
C PHE A 85 -0.16 -2.19 -1.07
N GLY A 86 -0.87 -3.09 -0.40
CA GLY A 86 -0.98 -4.49 -0.79
C GLY A 86 -0.08 -5.35 0.09
N TYR A 87 -0.49 -5.55 1.34
CA TYR A 87 0.17 -6.53 2.18
C TYR A 87 -0.02 -7.93 1.60
N TYR A 88 1.08 -8.68 1.49
CA TYR A 88 1.07 -10.07 1.04
C TYR A 88 1.75 -10.95 2.10
N ASP A 89 0.99 -11.91 2.63
CA ASP A 89 1.50 -12.96 3.51
C ASP A 89 2.28 -13.96 2.68
N SER A 90 3.60 -13.74 2.58
CA SER A 90 4.47 -14.56 1.75
C SER A 90 4.63 -15.96 2.34
N PRO A 91 4.56 -17.04 1.54
CA PRO A 91 4.89 -18.37 2.01
C PRO A 91 6.35 -18.48 2.47
N ASP A 92 7.23 -17.62 1.96
CA ASP A 92 8.65 -17.54 2.33
C ASP A 92 8.88 -16.74 3.63
N GLU A 93 7.82 -16.21 4.25
CA GLU A 93 7.91 -15.49 5.51
C GLU A 93 8.40 -16.41 6.63
N PRO A 94 9.57 -16.14 7.26
CA PRO A 94 10.05 -16.95 8.36
C PRO A 94 9.20 -16.73 9.62
N LYS A 95 8.68 -17.84 10.17
CA LYS A 95 7.79 -17.84 11.33
C LYS A 95 8.52 -18.14 12.65
N GLU A 96 9.82 -18.44 12.60
CA GLU A 96 10.58 -18.77 13.81
C GLU A 96 10.93 -17.54 14.65
N GLU A 97 10.70 -17.65 15.96
CA GLU A 97 10.92 -16.58 16.94
C GLU A 97 12.33 -15.97 16.92
N ARG A 98 13.35 -16.75 16.56
CA ARG A 98 14.76 -16.31 16.46
C ARG A 98 14.96 -15.14 15.49
N TYR A 99 14.03 -14.91 14.56
CA TYR A 99 14.11 -13.82 13.59
C TYR A 99 13.38 -12.56 14.05
N ALA A 100 12.44 -12.68 15.00
CA ALA A 100 11.54 -11.60 15.40
C ALA A 100 12.27 -10.34 15.89
N HIS A 101 13.44 -10.53 16.52
CA HIS A 101 14.23 -9.47 17.15
C HIS A 101 15.35 -8.91 16.27
N LEU A 102 15.60 -9.51 15.11
CA LEU A 102 16.58 -9.01 14.14
C LEU A 102 16.05 -7.75 13.42
N PRO A 103 16.93 -6.91 12.86
CA PRO A 103 16.52 -5.83 11.96
C PRO A 103 15.64 -6.34 10.81
N PHE A 104 14.61 -5.57 10.47
CA PHE A 104 13.67 -5.90 9.40
C PHE A 104 14.37 -6.13 8.06
N SER A 105 15.30 -5.23 7.70
CA SER A 105 16.12 -5.33 6.49
C SER A 105 16.85 -6.67 6.37
N GLN A 106 17.45 -7.15 7.46
CA GLN A 106 18.25 -8.37 7.49
C GLN A 106 17.40 -9.60 7.17
N VAL A 107 16.20 -9.68 7.74
CA VAL A 107 15.28 -10.79 7.50
C VAL A 107 14.66 -10.66 6.11
N TYR A 108 14.26 -9.45 5.71
CA TYR A 108 13.72 -9.18 4.39
C TYR A 108 14.69 -9.61 3.28
N ASP A 109 15.95 -9.19 3.34
CA ASP A 109 16.95 -9.54 2.33
C ASP A 109 17.15 -11.04 2.21
N LYS A 110 17.17 -11.72 3.36
CA LYS A 110 17.49 -13.14 3.43
C LYS A 110 16.37 -14.03 2.91
N PHE A 111 15.10 -13.64 3.10
CA PHE A 111 13.96 -14.52 2.87
C PHE A 111 12.95 -13.99 1.85
N LEU A 112 12.77 -12.67 1.78
CA LEU A 112 11.63 -12.07 1.08
C LEU A 112 12.05 -11.32 -0.19
N SER A 113 13.29 -10.82 -0.27
CA SER A 113 13.75 -9.99 -1.38
C SER A 113 13.56 -10.65 -2.76
N ALA A 114 13.80 -11.96 -2.87
CA ALA A 114 13.61 -12.72 -4.11
C ALA A 114 12.12 -12.87 -4.49
N THR A 115 11.26 -13.15 -3.51
CA THR A 115 9.80 -13.22 -3.73
C THR A 115 9.27 -11.89 -4.29
N PHE A 116 9.86 -10.77 -3.87
CA PHE A 116 9.45 -9.44 -4.28
C PHE A 116 10.24 -8.86 -5.47
N SER A 117 11.36 -9.46 -5.90
CA SER A 117 12.10 -9.04 -7.10
C SER A 117 11.41 -9.50 -8.38
N ASP A 118 10.78 -10.68 -8.34
CA ASP A 118 10.29 -11.35 -9.55
C ASP A 118 8.81 -11.05 -9.83
N THR A 119 8.05 -10.57 -8.84
CA THR A 119 6.58 -10.74 -8.83
C THR A 119 5.74 -9.48 -9.01
N SER A 120 6.29 -8.31 -9.35
CA SER A 120 5.41 -7.13 -9.54
C SER A 120 5.69 -6.23 -10.73
N GLU A 121 6.91 -6.13 -11.27
CA GLU A 121 7.10 -5.29 -12.46
C GLU A 121 7.04 -6.10 -13.74
N ASP A 122 7.71 -7.25 -13.83
CA ASP A 122 7.71 -8.05 -15.05
C ASP A 122 6.44 -8.88 -15.20
N ALA A 123 5.87 -9.40 -14.11
CA ALA A 123 4.58 -10.08 -14.14
C ALA A 123 3.43 -9.11 -14.45
N ILE A 124 3.40 -7.92 -13.83
CA ILE A 124 2.38 -6.89 -14.13
C ILE A 124 2.63 -6.31 -15.53
N ARG A 125 3.86 -5.98 -15.95
CA ARG A 125 4.14 -5.58 -17.34
C ARG A 125 3.75 -6.66 -18.34
N SER A 126 4.03 -7.93 -18.04
CA SER A 126 3.63 -9.05 -18.89
C SER A 126 2.09 -9.15 -18.97
N LEU A 127 1.39 -9.07 -17.84
CA LEU A 127 -0.09 -9.12 -17.79
C LEU A 127 -0.75 -7.90 -18.46
N LEU A 128 -0.19 -6.70 -18.24
CA LEU A 128 -0.61 -5.43 -18.85
C LEU A 128 -0.20 -5.30 -20.33
N SER A 129 0.80 -6.07 -20.78
CA SER A 129 1.17 -6.15 -22.21
C SER A 129 0.33 -7.17 -22.97
N GLN A 130 -0.19 -8.20 -22.29
CA GLN A 130 -1.06 -9.22 -22.89
C GLN A 130 -2.54 -8.82 -22.85
N THR A 131 -2.93 -7.97 -21.90
CA THR A 131 -4.28 -7.45 -21.78
C THR A 131 -4.18 -5.94 -21.90
N ASP A 132 -4.57 -5.39 -23.06
CA ASP A 132 -4.77 -3.95 -23.22
C ASP A 132 -5.55 -3.44 -22.00
N LEU A 133 -4.96 -2.56 -21.18
CA LEU A 133 -5.61 -1.97 -20.00
C LEU A 133 -7.00 -1.42 -20.34
N ARG A 134 -7.16 -0.99 -21.59
CA ARG A 134 -8.43 -0.54 -22.18
C ARG A 134 -9.46 -1.66 -22.23
N ASN A 135 -9.09 -2.87 -22.63
CA ASN A 135 -9.96 -4.04 -22.69
C ASN A 135 -10.27 -4.62 -21.30
N ALA A 136 -9.30 -4.64 -20.38
CA ALA A 136 -9.54 -5.09 -19.00
C ALA A 136 -10.49 -4.13 -18.26
N ALA A 137 -10.30 -2.82 -18.42
CA ALA A 137 -11.22 -1.81 -17.89
C ALA A 137 -12.60 -1.91 -18.56
N HIS A 138 -12.67 -2.19 -19.86
CA HIS A 138 -13.93 -2.38 -20.59
C HIS A 138 -14.69 -3.62 -20.12
N LEU A 139 -14.02 -4.76 -19.96
CA LEU A 139 -14.62 -6.02 -19.51
C LEU A 139 -15.09 -5.93 -18.05
N LEU A 140 -14.36 -5.22 -17.20
CA LEU A 140 -14.81 -4.94 -15.83
C LEU A 140 -16.00 -3.97 -15.87
N ALA A 141 -15.97 -2.90 -16.67
CA ALA A 141 -17.11 -1.98 -16.79
C ALA A 141 -18.38 -2.69 -17.33
N GLU A 142 -18.26 -3.57 -18.33
CA GLU A 142 -19.38 -4.37 -18.88
C GLU A 142 -19.92 -5.40 -17.88
N SER A 143 -19.02 -6.07 -17.15
CA SER A 143 -19.43 -7.01 -16.09
C SER A 143 -20.17 -6.29 -14.96
N TRP A 144 -19.80 -5.04 -14.66
CA TRP A 144 -20.43 -4.24 -13.62
C TRP A 144 -21.73 -3.58 -14.09
N ALA A 145 -21.84 -3.15 -15.35
CA ALA A 145 -23.10 -2.68 -15.92
C ALA A 145 -24.21 -3.76 -15.80
N ASN A 146 -23.87 -5.02 -16.04
CA ASN A 146 -24.79 -6.15 -15.83
C ASN A 146 -25.17 -6.37 -14.35
N VAL A 147 -24.26 -6.10 -13.41
CA VAL A 147 -24.52 -6.20 -11.96
C VAL A 147 -25.43 -5.05 -11.50
N LEU A 148 -25.23 -3.86 -12.06
CA LEU A 148 -25.99 -2.65 -11.76
C LEU A 148 -27.39 -2.66 -12.39
N GLU A 149 -27.61 -3.31 -13.53
CA GLU A 149 -28.96 -3.57 -14.04
C GLU A 149 -29.79 -4.47 -13.11
N ASN A 150 -29.13 -5.26 -12.26
CA ASN A 150 -29.78 -6.20 -11.35
C ASN A 150 -29.90 -5.69 -9.90
N LEU A 151 -29.23 -4.58 -9.56
CA LEU A 151 -29.30 -3.93 -8.26
C LEU A 151 -30.03 -2.58 -8.42
N GLY A 152 -31.06 -2.34 -7.62
CA GLY A 152 -31.79 -1.06 -7.65
C GLY A 152 -30.84 0.14 -7.55
N ALA A 153 -31.15 1.20 -8.30
CA ALA A 153 -30.26 2.33 -8.56
C ALA A 153 -29.72 3.07 -7.32
N ASP A 154 -30.37 2.93 -6.15
CA ASP A 154 -30.00 3.65 -4.93
C ASP A 154 -28.80 3.02 -4.20
N ASP A 155 -28.52 1.72 -4.40
CA ASP A 155 -27.38 1.01 -3.77
C ASP A 155 -26.15 0.94 -4.70
N ALA A 156 -26.34 1.29 -5.97
CA ALA A 156 -25.39 1.16 -7.06
C ALA A 156 -24.21 2.15 -6.96
N GLU A 157 -24.46 3.40 -6.56
CA GLU A 157 -23.46 4.47 -6.55
C GLU A 157 -22.37 4.24 -5.48
N ASP A 158 -22.76 3.80 -4.28
CA ASP A 158 -21.81 3.55 -3.18
C ASP A 158 -20.94 2.30 -3.47
N LEU A 159 -21.53 1.25 -4.06
CA LEU A 159 -20.81 0.05 -4.50
C LEU A 159 -19.83 0.34 -5.65
N LEU A 160 -20.21 1.23 -6.59
CA LEU A 160 -19.35 1.68 -7.69
C LEU A 160 -18.15 2.48 -7.19
N LEU A 161 -18.36 3.34 -6.19
CA LEU A 161 -17.29 4.14 -5.61
C LEU A 161 -16.28 3.26 -4.87
N ASP A 162 -16.75 2.31 -4.04
CA ASP A 162 -15.91 1.37 -3.34
C ASP A 162 -15.14 0.46 -4.30
N PHE A 163 -15.78 -0.02 -5.37
CA PHE A 163 -15.12 -0.84 -6.37
C PHE A 163 -14.08 -0.07 -7.19
N ALA A 164 -14.39 1.14 -7.65
CA ALA A 164 -13.45 1.97 -8.41
C ALA A 164 -12.23 2.35 -7.56
N VAL A 165 -12.43 2.64 -6.27
CA VAL A 165 -11.35 2.87 -5.30
C VAL A 165 -10.51 1.61 -5.13
N HIS A 166 -11.14 0.43 -5.01
CA HIS A 166 -10.43 -0.84 -4.85
C HIS A 166 -9.65 -1.24 -6.12
N ALA A 167 -10.24 -1.08 -7.31
CA ALA A 167 -9.59 -1.33 -8.59
C ALA A 167 -8.43 -0.36 -8.86
N ALA A 168 -8.60 0.93 -8.54
CA ALA A 168 -7.51 1.91 -8.64
C ALA A 168 -6.38 1.64 -7.62
N SER A 169 -6.71 1.08 -6.46
CA SER A 169 -5.74 0.62 -5.45
C SER A 169 -4.98 -0.62 -5.94
N MET A 170 -5.67 -1.58 -6.57
CA MET A 170 -5.09 -2.80 -7.17
C MET A 170 -4.16 -2.49 -8.35
N ILE A 171 -4.44 -1.42 -9.11
CA ILE A 171 -3.60 -0.97 -10.24
C ILE A 171 -2.45 -0.05 -9.76
N GLY A 172 -2.33 0.21 -8.44
CA GLY A 172 -1.25 1.00 -7.87
C GLY A 172 -1.34 2.51 -8.15
N CYS A 173 -2.50 3.02 -8.58
CA CYS A 173 -2.67 4.43 -8.94
C CYS A 173 -3.05 5.35 -7.76
N TYR A 174 -3.17 4.82 -6.54
CA TYR A 174 -3.81 5.56 -5.43
C TYR A 174 -2.98 6.70 -4.80
N GLN A 175 -1.78 7.01 -5.29
CA GLN A 175 -1.04 8.21 -4.84
C GLN A 175 -1.09 9.40 -5.81
N SER A 176 -1.65 9.22 -7.01
CA SER A 176 -1.95 10.32 -7.92
C SER A 176 -3.45 10.57 -8.00
N ASP A 177 -3.86 11.56 -7.21
CA ASP A 177 -4.86 12.55 -7.56
C ASP A 177 -6.36 12.20 -7.49
N LYS A 178 -7.04 12.84 -6.52
CA LYS A 178 -8.45 13.25 -6.63
C LYS A 178 -8.77 13.89 -8.00
N GLN A 179 -7.77 14.47 -8.66
CA GLN A 179 -7.86 15.06 -9.99
C GLN A 179 -8.07 14.02 -11.10
N ILE A 180 -7.45 12.83 -11.01
CA ILE A 180 -7.62 11.75 -11.99
C ILE A 180 -9.02 11.16 -11.85
N TYR A 181 -9.47 10.88 -10.63
CA TYR A 181 -10.85 10.46 -10.38
C TYR A 181 -11.88 11.47 -10.88
N LYS A 182 -11.67 12.78 -10.62
CA LYS A 182 -12.54 13.84 -11.14
C LYS A 182 -12.54 13.91 -12.67
N SER A 183 -11.37 13.73 -13.30
CA SER A 183 -11.24 13.78 -14.77
C SER A 183 -11.94 12.57 -15.41
N TRP A 184 -11.72 11.38 -14.85
CA TRP A 184 -12.40 10.16 -15.28
C TRP A 184 -13.92 10.25 -15.08
N LYS A 185 -14.38 10.70 -13.91
CA LYS A 185 -15.83 10.89 -13.63
C LYS A 185 -16.48 11.86 -14.62
N ALA A 186 -15.83 12.99 -14.91
CA ALA A 186 -16.33 13.96 -15.88
C ALA A 186 -16.36 13.42 -17.32
N GLU A 187 -15.46 12.51 -17.68
CA GLU A 187 -15.41 11.89 -19.01
C GLU A 187 -16.46 10.77 -19.14
N TYR A 188 -16.68 10.01 -18.06
CA TYR A 188 -17.75 9.01 -17.95
C TYR A 188 -19.15 9.64 -18.03
N GLU A 189 -19.41 10.74 -17.31
CA GLU A 189 -20.67 11.47 -17.36
C GLU A 189 -20.98 12.04 -18.77
N LYS A 190 -19.94 12.45 -19.51
CA LYS A 190 -20.08 12.85 -20.92
C LYS A 190 -20.46 11.68 -21.83
N LEU A 191 -19.86 10.51 -21.60
CA LEU A 191 -20.18 9.29 -22.35
C LEU A 191 -21.62 8.82 -22.11
N LEU A 192 -22.08 8.84 -20.85
CA LEU A 192 -23.48 8.55 -20.53
C LEU A 192 -24.44 9.51 -21.24
N SER A 193 -24.15 10.80 -21.17
CA SER A 193 -24.97 11.84 -21.82
C SER A 193 -25.00 11.67 -23.36
N SER A 194 -23.88 11.26 -23.95
CA SER A 194 -23.76 11.02 -25.40
C SER A 194 -24.51 9.75 -25.85
N GLN A 195 -24.60 8.72 -25.00
CA GLN A 195 -25.36 7.52 -25.31
C GLN A 195 -26.87 7.72 -25.15
N GLN A 196 -27.28 8.55 -24.18
CA GLN A 196 -28.68 8.95 -24.00
C GLN A 196 -29.21 9.73 -25.21
N GLU A 197 -28.41 10.65 -25.77
CA GLU A 197 -28.77 11.38 -27.00
C GLU A 197 -28.83 10.47 -28.24
N GLN A 198 -27.99 9.43 -28.31
CA GLN A 198 -28.03 8.47 -29.41
C GLN A 198 -29.25 7.54 -29.35
N SER A 199 -29.74 7.20 -28.14
CA SER A 199 -31.00 6.46 -27.98
C SER A 199 -32.24 7.30 -28.34
N ASP A 200 -32.20 8.62 -28.09
CA ASP A 200 -33.34 9.51 -28.35
C ASP A 200 -33.48 9.93 -29.83
N ILE A 201 -32.44 9.73 -30.66
CA ILE A 201 -32.46 10.02 -32.11
C ILE A 201 -32.96 8.81 -32.93
N GLN A 202 -33.13 7.63 -32.33
CA GLN A 202 -33.65 6.43 -32.99
C GLN A 202 -35.16 6.15 -32.76
N ILE A 203 -35.93 7.13 -32.27
CA ILE A 203 -37.40 7.09 -32.18
C ILE A 203 -38.01 8.02 -33.23
#